data_AF-A0A348S3G7-F1
#
_entry.id   AF-A0A348S3G7-F1
#
_cell.length_a   1.000
_cell.length_b   1.000
_cell.length_c   1.000
_cell.angle_alpha   90.00
_cell.angle_beta   90.00
_cell.angle_gamma   90.00
#
_symmetry.space_group_name_H-M   'P 1'
#
loop_
_entity.id
_entity.type
_entity.pdbx_description
1 polymer ?
#
loop_
_entity_poly.entity_id
_entity_poly.type
_entity_poly.pdbx_seq_one_letter_code
_entity_poly.pdbx_strand_id
1 'polypeptide(L)' 'MSSATETIEGFVKSEYKYGFITDIEAESAPPGLSEEIVRFISAKKNEPEFMLEWRLKAYRHWLKMSNPTWPKADYPP' A
#
# COMPACT_ATOMS: atom_id res chain seq x y z
N MET A 1 35.45 33.18 -17.23
CA MET A 1 34.79 32.02 -17.89
C MET A 1 34.09 31.15 -16.84
N SER A 2 33.10 31.68 -16.10
CA SER A 2 32.38 30.95 -15.03
C SER A 2 30.85 31.18 -15.02
N SER A 3 30.37 32.21 -15.73
CA SER A 3 28.97 32.65 -15.66
C SER A 3 27.94 31.66 -16.23
N ALA A 4 28.33 30.82 -17.20
CA ALA A 4 27.42 29.86 -17.85
C ALA A 4 27.10 28.66 -16.94
N THR A 5 28.09 28.18 -16.20
CA THR A 5 27.93 27.06 -15.25
C THR A 5 27.05 27.48 -14.07
N GLU A 6 27.24 28.69 -13.56
CA GLU A 6 26.45 29.28 -12.48
C GLU A 6 24.96 29.45 -12.87
N THR A 7 24.68 29.79 -14.14
CA THR A 7 23.28 29.90 -14.62
C THR A 7 22.61 28.53 -14.72
N ILE A 8 23.32 27.51 -15.22
CA ILE A 8 22.80 26.14 -15.32
C ILE A 8 22.49 25.58 -13.94
N GLU A 9 23.38 25.76 -12.97
CA GLU A 9 23.14 25.34 -11.58
C GLU A 9 21.90 26.01 -10.97
N GLY A 10 21.65 27.27 -11.29
CA GLY A 10 20.45 27.99 -10.87
C GLY A 10 19.16 27.40 -11.44
N PHE A 11 19.18 26.95 -12.70
CA PHE A 11 18.03 26.27 -13.31
C PHE A 11 17.81 24.86 -12.74
N VAL A 12 18.89 24.10 -12.49
CA VAL A 12 18.79 22.72 -11.95
C VAL A 12 18.31 22.72 -10.49
N LYS A 13 18.70 23.71 -9.69
CA LYS A 13 18.24 23.87 -8.30
C LYS A 13 16.83 24.47 -8.19
N SER A 14 16.22 24.89 -9.29
CA SER A 14 14.88 25.45 -9.26
C SER A 14 13.84 24.35 -8.99
N GLU A 15 12.99 24.56 -7.99
CA GLU A 15 11.90 23.63 -7.69
C GLU A 15 10.89 23.60 -8.85
N TYR A 16 10.45 22.40 -9.24
CA TYR A 16 9.52 22.20 -10.34
C TYR A 16 8.15 22.76 -10.00
N LYS A 17 7.87 23.99 -10.44
CA LYS A 17 6.65 24.77 -10.12
C LYS A 17 5.33 24.16 -10.64
N TYR A 18 5.39 23.15 -11.50
CA TYR A 18 4.20 22.58 -12.19
C TYR A 18 3.93 21.13 -11.78
N GLY A 19 4.32 20.73 -10.57
CA GLY A 19 4.00 19.41 -10.04
C GLY A 19 2.49 19.21 -9.97
N PHE A 20 1.98 18.18 -10.65
CA PHE A 20 0.60 17.74 -10.50
C PHE A 20 0.46 17.02 -9.14
N ILE A 21 -0.18 17.67 -8.18
CA ILE A 21 -0.57 17.04 -6.91
C ILE A 21 -2.08 16.90 -6.94
N THR A 22 -2.57 15.71 -6.62
CA THR A 22 -4.00 15.47 -6.41
C THR A 22 -4.14 14.89 -5.03
N ASP A 23 -4.77 15.65 -4.14
CA ASP A 23 -5.15 15.13 -2.84
C ASP A 23 -6.27 14.12 -3.04
N ILE A 24 -5.96 12.85 -2.79
CA ILE A 24 -6.93 11.77 -2.83
C ILE A 24 -7.31 11.47 -1.38
N GLU A 25 -8.59 11.53 -1.07
CA GLU A 25 -9.09 11.05 0.21
C GLU A 25 -8.83 9.53 0.30
N ALA A 26 -7.92 9.15 1.20
CA ALA A 26 -7.57 7.76 1.45
C ALA A 26 -7.97 7.39 2.88
N GLU A 27 -8.77 6.33 3.01
CA GLU A 27 -9.07 5.72 4.29
C GLU A 27 -8.33 4.38 4.36
N SER A 28 -7.59 4.18 5.45
CA SER A 28 -6.78 2.97 5.65
C SER A 28 -7.28 2.19 6.85
N ALA A 29 -7.27 0.86 6.73
CA ALA A 29 -7.51 -0.01 7.86
C ALA A 29 -6.33 0.09 8.87
N PRO A 30 -6.58 -0.17 10.17
CA PRO A 30 -5.50 -0.25 11.15
C PRO A 30 -4.49 -1.36 10.80
N PRO A 31 -3.24 -1.28 11.30
CA PRO A 31 -2.23 -2.30 11.05
C PRO A 31 -2.66 -3.65 11.64
N GLY A 32 -2.48 -4.72 10.88
CA GLY A 32 -2.83 -6.09 11.26
C GLY A 32 -3.89 -6.72 10.35
N LEU A 33 -4.18 -8.00 10.59
CA LEU A 33 -5.20 -8.75 9.86
C LEU A 33 -6.09 -9.53 10.83
N SER A 34 -7.35 -9.13 10.94
CA SER A 34 -8.38 -9.76 11.77
C SER A 34 -9.68 -9.95 10.98
N GLU A 35 -10.61 -10.77 11.48
CA GLU A 35 -11.95 -10.90 10.87
C GLU A 35 -12.69 -9.55 10.83
N GLU A 36 -12.48 -8.68 11.82
CA GLU A 36 -13.05 -7.34 11.88
C GLU A 36 -12.56 -6.46 10.73
N ILE A 37 -11.26 -6.51 10.43
CA ILE A 37 -10.66 -5.78 9.29
C ILE A 37 -11.21 -6.31 7.97
N VAL A 38 -11.38 -7.62 7.83
CA VAL A 38 -11.99 -8.22 6.62
C VAL A 38 -13.43 -7.73 6.43
N ARG A 39 -14.23 -7.67 7.50
CA ARG A 39 -15.60 -7.14 7.48
C ARG A 39 -15.63 -5.65 7.15
N PHE A 40 -14.72 -4.87 7.75
CA PHE A 40 -14.58 -3.44 7.48
C PHE A 40 -14.28 -3.18 5.99
N ILE A 41 -13.31 -3.90 5.41
CA ILE A 41 -12.96 -3.77 3.98
C ILE A 41 -14.14 -4.15 3.08
N SER A 42 -14.84 -5.24 3.41
CA SER A 42 -15.97 -5.72 2.61
C SER A 42 -17.16 -4.74 2.64
N ALA A 43 -17.49 -4.21 3.83
CA ALA A 43 -18.51 -3.19 3.99
C ALA A 43 -18.16 -1.90 3.25
N LYS A 44 -16.90 -1.45 3.33
CA LYS A 44 -16.43 -0.24 2.62
C LYS A 44 -16.55 -0.37 1.11
N LYS A 45 -16.34 -1.57 0.57
CA LYS A 45 -16.45 -1.88 -0.86
C LYS A 45 -17.87 -2.20 -1.32
N ASN A 46 -18.85 -2.20 -0.41
CA ASN A 46 -20.23 -2.60 -0.69
C ASN A 46 -20.31 -3.96 -1.39
N GLU A 47 -19.53 -4.93 -0.88
CA GLU A 47 -19.48 -6.27 -1.46
C GLU A 47 -20.74 -7.07 -1.11
N PRO A 48 -21.19 -7.97 -2.01
CA PRO A 48 -22.29 -8.88 -1.72
C PRO A 48 -21.90 -9.92 -0.66
N GLU A 49 -22.89 -10.45 0.08
CA GLU A 49 -22.66 -11.36 1.22
C GLU A 49 -21.77 -12.56 0.88
N PHE A 50 -21.95 -13.17 -0.29
CA PHE A 50 -21.14 -14.32 -0.70
C PHE A 50 -19.64 -13.99 -0.79
N MET A 51 -19.28 -12.75 -1.14
CA MET A 51 -17.89 -12.31 -1.19
C MET A 51 -17.32 -12.14 0.21
N LEU A 52 -18.10 -11.62 1.15
CA LEU A 52 -17.70 -11.52 2.55
C LEU A 52 -17.44 -12.91 3.14
N GLU A 53 -18.37 -13.85 2.95
CA GLU A 53 -18.23 -15.23 3.41
C GLU A 53 -17.00 -15.91 2.80
N TRP A 54 -16.75 -15.68 1.51
CA TRP A 54 -15.57 -16.21 0.83
C TRP A 54 -14.27 -15.67 1.43
N ARG A 55 -14.19 -14.35 1.69
CA ARG A 55 -13.02 -13.72 2.33
C ARG A 55 -12.79 -14.26 3.74
N LEU A 56 -13.86 -14.41 4.53
CA LEU A 56 -13.77 -14.96 5.89
C LEU A 56 -13.31 -16.42 5.88
N LYS A 57 -13.81 -17.23 4.93
CA LYS A 57 -13.37 -18.61 4.74
C LYS A 57 -11.88 -18.68 4.39
N ALA A 58 -11.41 -17.81 3.50
CA ALA A 58 -10.00 -17.72 3.13
C ALA A 58 -9.11 -17.33 4.32
N TYR A 59 -9.52 -16.34 5.11
CA TYR A 59 -8.81 -15.94 6.33
C TYR A 59 -8.69 -17.10 7.33
N ARG A 60 -9.79 -17.80 7.61
CA ARG A 60 -9.80 -18.96 8.52
C ARG A 60 -8.95 -20.13 8.00
N HIS A 61 -8.85 -20.29 6.70
CA HIS A 61 -7.96 -21.28 6.10
C HIS A 61 -6.50 -20.86 6.24
N TRP A 62 -6.19 -19.60 5.93
CA TRP A 62 -4.85 -19.04 6.04
C TRP A 62 -4.28 -19.14 7.46
N LEU A 63 -5.09 -18.92 8.50
CA LEU A 63 -4.68 -19.11 9.90
C LEU A 63 -4.20 -20.53 10.23
N LYS A 64 -4.61 -21.54 9.46
CA LYS A 64 -4.21 -22.94 9.65
C LYS A 64 -3.02 -23.34 8.77
N MET A 65 -2.59 -22.46 7.87
CA MET A 65 -1.47 -22.74 6.97
C MET A 65 -0.15 -22.51 7.69
N SER A 66 0.78 -23.44 7.50
CA SER A 66 2.18 -23.24 7.90
C SER A 66 2.89 -22.37 6.87
N ASN A 67 3.77 -21.49 7.34
CA ASN A 67 4.65 -20.73 6.45
C ASN A 67 5.52 -21.71 5.61
N PRO A 68 5.52 -21.61 4.27
CA PRO A 68 6.35 -22.48 3.44
C PRO A 68 7.84 -22.21 3.64
N THR A 69 8.64 -23.28 3.71
CA THR A 69 10.10 -23.23 3.89
C THR A 69 10.90 -23.57 2.63
N TRP A 70 10.22 -23.93 1.54
CA TRP A 70 10.86 -24.21 0.26
C TRP A 70 11.49 -23.00 -0.45
N PRO A 71 11.05 -21.74 -0.27
CA PRO A 71 11.75 -20.62 -0.90
C PRO A 71 13.03 -20.29 -0.11
N LYS A 72 14.10 -19.94 -0.82
CA LYS A 72 15.31 -19.37 -0.20
C LYS A 72 15.06 -17.90 0.15
N ALA A 73 14.23 -17.68 1.16
CA ALA A 73 13.85 -16.36 1.66
C ALA A 73 14.14 -16.29 3.16
N ASP A 74 15.04 -15.37 3.54
CA ASP A 74 15.37 -15.05 4.93
C ASP A 74 14.71 -13.72 5.29
N TYR A 75 13.94 -13.71 6.39
CA TYR A 75 13.25 -12.52 6.88
C TYR A 75 13.93 -12.02 8.16
N PRO A 76 14.28 -10.72 8.26
CA PRO A 76 14.80 -10.16 9.50
C PRO A 76 13.71 -10.20 10.60
N PRO A 77 14.14 -10.27 11.89
CA PRO A 77 13.22 -10.27 13.03
C PRO A 77 12.48 -8.94 13.21
#